data_AF-A0A1A7KGY8-F1
#
_entry.id   AF-A0A1A7KGY8-F1
#
_cell.length_a   1.000
_cell.length_b   1.000
_cell.length_c   1.000
_cell.angle_alpha   90.00
_cell.angle_beta   90.00
_cell.angle_gamma   90.00
#
_symmetry.space_group_name_H-M   'P 1'
#
loop_
_entity.id
_entity.type
_entity.pdbx_description
1 polymer ?
#
loop_
_entity_poly.entity_id
_entity_poly.type
_entity_poly.pdbx_seq_one_letter_code
_entity_poly.pdbx_strand_id
1 'polypeptide(L)'
;MDLKTLITHTVQYNNWVVNKYIDWLSTKSDEQLDQEVISSFPTILRTLHHIWQTQEYWWSHIGENNDFDFAAASATTGKEEIFNAIRNNSRKLMDYVESLSEEDFIKNVKIDSQWFQCDF
;
A
#
# COMPACT_ATOMS: atom_id res chain seq x y z
N MET A 1 5.12 21.86 -12.71
CA MET A 1 4.51 20.54 -12.52
C MET A 1 3.34 20.75 -11.60
N ASP A 2 2.12 20.48 -12.09
CA ASP A 2 0.90 20.57 -11.28
C ASP A 2 0.80 19.37 -10.32
N LEU A 3 -0.19 19.42 -9.41
CA LEU A 3 -0.32 18.45 -8.34
C LEU A 3 -0.69 17.08 -8.90
N LYS A 4 -1.60 17.03 -9.88
CA LYS A 4 -1.95 15.81 -10.57
C LYS A 4 -0.74 15.14 -11.21
N THR A 5 0.07 15.87 -11.98
CA THR A 5 1.27 15.30 -12.62
C THR A 5 2.22 14.69 -11.58
N LEU A 6 2.46 15.39 -10.47
CA LEU A 6 3.33 14.90 -9.40
C LEU A 6 2.78 13.60 -8.77
N ILE A 7 1.50 13.58 -8.42
CA ILE A 7 0.89 12.42 -7.74
C ILE A 7 0.77 11.24 -8.71
N THR A 8 0.35 11.47 -9.96
CA THR A 8 0.31 10.44 -11.01
C THR A 8 1.67 9.78 -11.23
N HIS A 9 2.75 10.56 -11.36
CA HIS A 9 4.09 9.98 -11.49
C HIS A 9 4.51 9.20 -10.24
N THR A 10 4.10 9.66 -9.05
CA THR A 10 4.41 8.99 -7.78
C THR A 10 3.76 7.61 -7.70
N VAL A 11 2.47 7.49 -8.05
CA VAL A 11 1.76 6.20 -8.01
C VAL A 11 2.20 5.26 -9.15
N GLN A 12 2.52 5.80 -10.32
CA GLN A 12 3.08 5.02 -11.43
C GLN A 12 4.45 4.44 -11.05
N TYR A 13 5.30 5.27 -10.43
CA TYR A 13 6.58 4.81 -9.90
C TYR A 13 6.39 3.75 -8.81
N ASN A 14 5.48 3.96 -7.86
CA ASN A 14 5.19 2.98 -6.81
C ASN A 14 4.76 1.64 -7.41
N ASN A 15 3.76 1.64 -8.31
CA ASN A 15 3.30 0.43 -8.98
C ASN A 15 4.41 -0.26 -9.79
N TRP A 16 5.24 0.50 -10.51
CA TRP A 16 6.39 -0.05 -11.24
C TRP A 16 7.40 -0.71 -10.30
N VAL A 17 7.83 -0.02 -9.24
CA VAL A 17 8.82 -0.54 -8.28
C VAL A 17 8.28 -1.75 -7.52
N VAL A 18 7.02 -1.71 -7.08
CA VAL A 18 6.34 -2.85 -6.43
C VAL A 18 6.42 -4.09 -7.31
N ASN A 19 6.04 -3.96 -8.59
CA ASN A 19 6.13 -5.10 -9.50
C ASN A 19 7.58 -5.57 -9.68
N LYS A 20 8.54 -4.65 -9.84
CA LYS A 20 9.96 -4.98 -10.02
C LYS A 20 10.56 -5.76 -8.85
N TYR A 21 10.38 -5.29 -7.62
CA TYR A 21 10.97 -5.99 -6.48
C TYR A 21 10.19 -7.26 -6.15
N ILE A 22 8.86 -7.32 -6.36
CA ILE A 22 8.12 -8.58 -6.14
C ILE A 22 8.54 -9.64 -7.17
N ASP A 23 8.73 -9.26 -8.45
CA ASP A 23 9.29 -10.16 -9.46
C ASP A 23 10.63 -10.74 -8.99
N TRP A 24 11.54 -9.88 -8.51
CA TRP A 24 12.83 -10.33 -8.00
C TRP A 24 12.72 -11.18 -6.72
N LEU A 25 11.87 -10.79 -5.77
CA LEU A 25 11.69 -11.50 -4.49
C LEU A 25 11.01 -12.86 -4.67
N SER A 26 10.15 -13.03 -5.69
CA SER A 26 9.56 -14.32 -6.04
C SER A 26 10.58 -15.39 -6.43
N THR A 27 11.81 -14.99 -6.76
CA THR A 27 12.91 -15.92 -7.06
C THR A 27 13.67 -16.39 -5.81
N LYS A 28 13.32 -15.89 -4.62
CA LYS A 28 14.01 -16.18 -3.36
C LYS A 28 13.33 -17.33 -2.63
N SER A 29 14.11 -18.09 -1.87
CA SER A 29 13.56 -19.14 -1.02
C SER A 29 12.84 -18.54 0.19
N ASP A 30 11.98 -19.32 0.82
CA ASP A 30 11.26 -18.87 2.02
C ASP A 30 12.25 -18.54 3.15
N GLU A 31 13.34 -19.31 3.29
CA GLU A 31 14.40 -19.03 4.26
C GLU A 31 15.06 -17.66 4.03
N GLN A 32 15.24 -17.25 2.77
CA GLN A 32 15.82 -15.94 2.46
C GLN A 32 14.84 -14.79 2.76
N LEU A 33 13.54 -15.02 2.59
CA LEU A 33 12.51 -14.00 2.82
C LEU A 33 12.19 -13.81 4.30
N ASP A 34 12.31 -14.88 5.08
CA ASP A 34 12.06 -14.93 6.53
C ASP A 34 13.32 -14.86 7.39
N GLN A 35 14.50 -14.69 6.78
CA GLN A 35 15.73 -14.48 7.53
C GLN A 35 15.65 -13.21 8.37
N GLU A 36 15.85 -13.35 9.69
CA GLU A 36 15.84 -12.21 10.59
C GLU A 36 17.09 -11.33 10.42
N VAL A 37 16.87 -10.01 10.39
CA VAL A 37 17.90 -8.97 10.35
C VAL A 37 17.53 -7.84 11.32
N ILE A 38 18.53 -7.08 11.78
CA ILE A 38 18.31 -5.91 12.65
C ILE A 38 17.65 -4.80 11.83
N SER A 39 16.33 -4.68 11.96
CA SER A 39 15.47 -3.75 11.23
C SER A 39 14.18 -3.51 12.01
N SER A 40 13.44 -2.44 11.69
CA SER A 40 12.12 -2.16 12.27
C SER A 40 11.13 -3.31 12.05
N PHE A 41 11.12 -3.88 10.84
CA PHE A 41 10.45 -5.14 10.52
C PHE A 41 11.54 -6.17 10.23
N PRO A 42 11.68 -7.21 11.05
CA PRO A 42 12.91 -7.99 11.10
C PRO A 42 13.09 -8.96 9.93
N THR A 43 12.15 -9.06 8.99
CA THR A 43 12.30 -9.88 7.78
C THR A 43 11.83 -9.10 6.55
N ILE A 44 12.20 -9.59 5.36
CA ILE A 44 11.71 -9.02 4.09
C ILE A 44 10.20 -9.18 4.03
N LEU A 45 9.68 -10.36 4.37
CA LEU A 45 8.25 -10.62 4.29
C LEU A 45 7.44 -9.73 5.24
N ARG A 46 7.91 -9.52 6.49
CA ARG A 46 7.28 -8.60 7.44
C ARG A 46 7.34 -7.15 6.98
N THR A 47 8.41 -6.75 6.29
CA THR A 47 8.51 -5.41 5.70
C THR A 47 7.48 -5.21 4.59
N LEU A 48 7.34 -6.19 3.69
CA LEU A 48 6.34 -6.13 2.62
C LEU A 48 4.90 -6.15 3.15
N HIS A 49 4.66 -6.98 4.16
CA HIS A 49 3.38 -7.04 4.86
C HIS A 49 3.01 -5.67 5.44
N HIS A 50 3.93 -5.01 6.13
CA HIS A 50 3.69 -3.67 6.67
C HIS A 50 3.44 -2.59 5.59
N ILE A 51 4.18 -2.63 4.47
CA ILE A 51 3.95 -1.72 3.35
C ILE A 51 2.52 -1.91 2.83
N TRP A 52 2.12 -3.15 2.57
CA TRP A 52 0.78 -3.47 2.10
C TRP A 52 -0.31 -3.04 3.08
N GLN A 53 -0.17 -3.37 4.38
CA GLN A 53 -1.11 -2.96 5.42
C GLN A 53 -1.30 -1.44 5.43
N THR A 54 -0.20 -0.69 5.34
CA THR A 54 -0.24 0.78 5.32
C THR A 54 -0.94 1.30 4.07
N GLN A 55 -0.67 0.72 2.90
CA GLN A 55 -1.33 1.15 1.67
C GLN A 55 -2.83 0.80 1.65
N GLU A 56 -3.25 -0.36 2.17
CA GLU A 56 -4.68 -0.71 2.29
C GLU A 56 -5.41 0.17 3.31
N TYR A 57 -4.77 0.46 4.45
CA TYR A 57 -5.34 1.38 5.44
C TYR A 57 -5.65 2.74 4.82
N TRP A 58 -4.65 3.37 4.19
CA TRP A 58 -4.85 4.68 3.57
C TRP A 58 -5.78 4.62 2.36
N TRP A 59 -5.75 3.54 1.58
CA TRP A 59 -6.72 3.30 0.52
C TRP A 59 -8.16 3.35 1.05
N SER A 60 -8.44 2.70 2.18
CA SER A 60 -9.80 2.66 2.74
C SER A 60 -10.35 4.06 3.04
N HIS A 61 -9.48 4.99 3.41
CA HIS A 61 -9.86 6.38 3.68
C HIS A 61 -9.95 7.21 2.40
N ILE A 62 -8.93 7.22 1.55
CA ILE A 62 -8.94 8.05 0.32
C ILE A 62 -9.97 7.57 -0.69
N GLY A 63 -10.26 6.26 -0.72
CA GLY A 63 -11.34 5.67 -1.50
C GLY A 63 -12.71 5.78 -0.82
N GLU A 64 -12.79 6.42 0.36
CA GLU A 64 -14.01 6.66 1.14
C GLU A 64 -14.83 5.39 1.46
N ASN A 65 -14.21 4.21 1.42
CA ASN A 65 -14.84 2.92 1.73
C ASN A 65 -14.92 2.67 3.26
N ASN A 66 -13.92 3.16 4.01
CA ASN A 66 -13.76 2.99 5.47
C ASN A 66 -13.92 1.54 5.96
N ASP A 67 -13.41 0.58 5.17
CA ASP A 67 -13.63 -0.86 5.31
C ASP A 67 -12.36 -1.63 5.72
N PHE A 68 -11.30 -0.94 6.16
CA PHE A 68 -10.06 -1.60 6.51
C PHE A 68 -10.18 -2.45 7.78
N ASP A 69 -10.04 -3.77 7.62
CA ASP A 69 -9.96 -4.73 8.72
C ASP A 69 -8.49 -4.98 9.11
N PHE A 70 -8.05 -4.28 10.16
CA PHE A 70 -6.69 -4.43 10.69
C PHE A 70 -6.41 -5.85 11.20
N ALA A 71 -7.40 -6.53 11.78
CA ALA A 71 -7.22 -7.86 12.35
C ALA A 71 -7.02 -8.89 11.23
N ALA A 72 -7.86 -8.84 10.18
CA ALA A 72 -7.70 -9.68 9.00
C ALA A 72 -6.37 -9.40 8.29
N ALA A 73 -6.05 -8.12 8.04
CA ALA A 73 -4.79 -7.75 7.39
C ALA A 73 -3.57 -8.22 8.20
N SER A 74 -3.63 -8.16 9.53
CA SER A 74 -2.56 -8.65 10.42
C SER A 74 -2.42 -10.18 10.45
N ALA A 75 -3.51 -10.90 10.20
CA ALA A 75 -3.51 -12.37 10.17
C ALA A 75 -2.93 -12.95 8.85
N THR A 76 -2.91 -12.17 7.77
CA THR A 76 -2.27 -12.54 6.50
C THR A 76 -0.76 -12.68 6.68
N THR A 77 -0.26 -13.91 6.53
CA THR A 77 1.17 -14.24 6.69
C THR A 77 1.74 -14.97 5.47
N GLY A 78 0.91 -15.38 4.52
CA GLY A 78 1.36 -16.13 3.35
C GLY A 78 2.13 -15.26 2.36
N LYS A 79 3.31 -15.72 1.93
CA LYS A 79 4.14 -15.06 0.92
C LYS A 79 3.37 -14.63 -0.32
N GLU A 80 2.69 -15.58 -0.97
CA GLU A 80 1.94 -15.32 -2.21
C GLU A 80 0.75 -14.39 -1.96
N GLU A 81 0.12 -14.48 -0.80
CA GLU A 81 -0.99 -13.59 -0.43
C GLU A 81 -0.48 -12.15 -0.30
N ILE A 82 0.60 -11.93 0.45
CA ILE A 82 1.24 -10.61 0.61
C ILE A 82 1.71 -10.05 -0.73
N PHE A 83 2.36 -10.88 -1.57
CA PHE A 83 2.87 -10.46 -2.88
C PHE A 83 1.75 -10.05 -3.84
N ASN A 84 0.66 -10.82 -3.87
CA ASN A 84 -0.49 -10.47 -4.70
C ASN A 84 -1.21 -9.25 -4.15
N ALA A 85 -1.36 -9.15 -2.83
CA ALA A 85 -2.07 -8.05 -2.20
C ALA A 85 -1.36 -6.70 -2.40
N ILE A 86 -0.02 -6.64 -2.25
CA ILE A 86 0.74 -5.41 -2.49
C ILE A 86 0.73 -4.98 -3.97
N ARG A 87 0.82 -5.92 -4.91
CA ARG A 87 0.69 -5.65 -6.36
C ARG A 87 -0.70 -5.13 -6.71
N ASN A 88 -1.73 -5.80 -6.20
CA ASN A 88 -3.11 -5.40 -6.47
C ASN A 88 -3.41 -4.03 -5.90
N ASN A 89 -2.98 -3.75 -4.67
CA ASN A 89 -3.19 -2.47 -4.04
C ASN A 89 -2.43 -1.32 -4.75
N SER A 90 -1.16 -1.53 -5.11
CA SER A 90 -0.38 -0.50 -5.82
C SER A 90 -0.97 -0.14 -7.19
N ARG A 91 -1.47 -1.14 -7.94
CA ARG A 91 -2.25 -0.90 -9.17
C ARG A 91 -3.57 -0.19 -8.89
N LYS A 92 -4.33 -0.62 -7.89
CA LYS A 92 -5.59 0.00 -7.48
C LYS A 92 -5.41 1.49 -7.17
N LEU A 93 -4.36 1.84 -6.44
CA LEU A 93 -4.00 3.24 -6.14
C LEU A 93 -3.63 4.03 -7.39
N MET A 94 -2.85 3.43 -8.30
CA MET A 94 -2.47 4.05 -9.58
C MET A 94 -3.72 4.34 -10.43
N ASP A 95 -4.56 3.33 -10.64
CA ASP A 95 -5.78 3.44 -11.44
C ASP A 95 -6.74 4.50 -10.86
N TYR A 96 -6.88 4.55 -9.53
CA TYR A 96 -7.68 5.57 -8.85
C TYR A 96 -7.14 6.97 -9.11
N VAL A 97 -5.86 7.22 -8.84
CA VAL A 97 -5.23 8.54 -9.02
C VAL A 97 -5.28 9.01 -10.48
N GLU A 98 -5.10 8.12 -11.44
CA GLU A 98 -5.21 8.46 -12.87
C GLU A 98 -6.63 8.88 -13.27
N SER A 99 -7.65 8.38 -12.56
CA SER A 99 -9.05 8.75 -12.79
C SER A 99 -9.45 10.11 -12.20
N LEU A 100 -8.67 10.66 -11.27
CA LEU A 100 -9.00 11.90 -10.56
C LEU A 100 -8.80 13.15 -11.42
N SER A 101 -9.63 14.16 -11.21
CA SER A 101 -9.44 15.53 -11.69
C SER A 101 -8.51 16.34 -10.77
N GLU A 102 -8.12 17.55 -11.16
CA GLU A 102 -7.30 18.43 -10.30
C GLU A 102 -8.05 18.83 -9.00
N GLU A 103 -9.37 19.01 -9.09
CA GLU A 103 -10.23 19.39 -7.96
C GLU A 103 -10.34 18.25 -6.93
N ASP A 104 -10.30 17.00 -7.39
CA ASP A 104 -10.37 15.85 -6.49
C ASP A 104 -9.13 15.75 -5.58
N PHE A 105 -7.95 16.19 -6.02
CA PHE A 105 -6.72 16.15 -5.21
C PHE A 105 -6.71 17.14 -4.05
N ILE A 106 -7.55 18.18 -4.10
CA ILE A 106 -7.70 19.16 -3.02
C ILE A 106 -8.96 18.91 -2.19
N LYS A 107 -9.72 17.86 -2.50
CA LYS A 107 -10.89 17.46 -1.73
C LYS A 107 -10.45 17.01 -0.34
N ASN A 108 -11.11 17.58 0.65
CA ASN A 108 -11.04 17.16 2.03
C ASN A 108 -11.66 15.76 2.21
N VAL A 109 -10.89 14.85 2.81
CA VAL A 109 -11.31 13.47 3.08
C VAL A 109 -11.46 13.32 4.58
N LYS A 110 -12.69 13.14 5.04
CA LYS A 110 -12.98 12.90 6.46
C LYS A 110 -12.30 11.61 6.90
N ILE A 111 -11.52 11.70 7.98
CA ILE A 111 -10.95 10.52 8.62
C ILE A 111 -11.61 10.37 9.99
N ASP A 112 -12.23 9.21 10.20
CA ASP A 112 -12.77 8.80 11.49
C ASP A 112 -12.21 7.41 11.80
N SER A 113 -11.27 7.34 12.73
CA SER A 113 -10.59 6.11 13.10
C SER A 113 -10.48 5.99 14.62
N GLN A 114 -10.16 4.79 15.11
CA GLN A 114 -9.93 4.55 16.53
C GLN A 114 -8.72 5.30 17.11
N TRP A 115 -7.83 5.83 16.26
CA TRP A 115 -6.59 6.50 16.68
C TRP A 115 -6.66 8.02 16.55
N PHE A 116 -7.34 8.53 15.53
CA PHE A 116 -7.48 9.96 15.31
C PHE A 116 -8.70 10.27 14.43
N GLN A 117 -9.14 11.53 14.51
CA GLN A 117 -10.18 12.11 13.66
C GLN A 117 -9.63 13.38 12.99
N CYS A 118 -9.98 13.62 11.73
CA CYS A 118 -9.54 14.79 10.95
C CYS A 118 -10.64 15.24 9.97
N ASP A 119 -10.54 16.51 9.54
CA ASP A 119 -11.50 17.28 8.74
C ASP A 119 -12.79 17.69 9.51
N PHE A 120 -12.69 18.79 10.27
CA PHE A 120 -13.82 19.47 10.94
C PHE A 120 -14.47 20.51 10.04
#